data_AF-A0A9W7GCH8-F1
#
_entry.id   AF-A0A9W7GCH8-F1
#
_cell.length_a   1.000
_cell.length_b   1.000
_cell.length_c   1.000
_cell.angle_alpha   90.00
_cell.angle_beta   90.00
_cell.angle_gamma   90.00
#
_symmetry.space_group_name_H-M   'P 1'
#
loop_
_entity.id
_entity.type
_entity.pdbx_description
1 polymer ?
#
loop_
_entity_poly.entity_id
_entity_poly.type
_entity_poly.pdbx_seq_one_letter_code
_entity_poly.pdbx_strand_id
1 'polypeptide(L)'
;MSTITPFQISPSTHSSFQPSFQPSLLHFKSTRTPTKLFGKSIVSGGSTTSTDTDSVERDHMGMLKTSSPQSSPSSSADTPTDDEMIRVRFINIPPPKGSLAPPDEVLVLAKKGDNLLRLGDSNGVKVPRACRTGLCGTCTATLTDPTWPGDEASPPGFQTIRCCNAGAMLPSGADEMVVDLMPGGPDGETVNPMKRFDDGWETSYVSDYQREERENRGVEEGGGKVVRDKGQESVPKDFNVAPWDKIW
;
A
#
# COMPACT_ATOMS: atom_id res chain seq x y z
N MET A 1 32.32 -1.07 -57.91
CA MET A 1 31.87 -2.47 -57.71
C MET A 1 32.11 -2.79 -56.26
N SER A 2 31.07 -2.74 -55.43
CA SER A 2 31.19 -2.92 -53.98
C SER A 2 30.67 -4.30 -53.61
N THR A 3 31.57 -5.12 -53.08
CA THR A 3 31.32 -6.51 -52.71
C THR A 3 30.67 -6.56 -51.32
N ILE A 4 29.44 -7.07 -51.25
CA ILE A 4 28.71 -7.29 -50.00
C ILE A 4 28.99 -8.72 -49.55
N THR A 5 29.58 -8.89 -48.36
CA THR A 5 29.76 -10.20 -47.72
C THR A 5 28.60 -10.50 -46.76
N PRO A 6 28.01 -11.71 -46.81
CA PRO A 6 26.93 -12.07 -45.91
C PRO A 6 27.46 -12.44 -44.51
N PHE A 7 26.77 -11.94 -43.49
CA PHE A 7 26.99 -12.23 -42.08
C PHE A 7 26.33 -13.58 -41.72
N GLN A 8 27.11 -14.53 -41.22
CA GLN A 8 26.65 -15.87 -40.87
C GLN A 8 26.25 -15.89 -39.38
N ILE A 9 24.98 -16.13 -39.10
CA ILE A 9 24.42 -16.20 -37.73
C ILE A 9 24.46 -17.67 -37.28
N SER A 10 25.18 -17.94 -36.19
CA SER A 10 25.26 -19.27 -35.57
C SER A 10 24.07 -19.54 -34.65
N PRO A 11 23.49 -20.75 -34.64
CA PRO A 11 22.40 -21.10 -33.73
C PRO A 11 22.93 -21.39 -32.31
N SER A 12 22.41 -20.68 -31.33
CA SER A 12 22.66 -20.91 -29.90
C SER A 12 21.83 -22.09 -29.39
N THR A 13 22.51 -23.16 -28.99
CA THR A 13 21.94 -24.32 -28.29
C THR A 13 21.44 -23.94 -26.90
N HIS A 14 20.12 -23.95 -26.69
CA HIS A 14 19.53 -23.86 -25.35
C HIS A 14 19.62 -25.21 -24.64
N SER A 15 20.43 -25.28 -23.60
CA SER A 15 20.47 -26.38 -22.64
C SER A 15 19.32 -26.23 -21.64
N SER A 16 18.34 -27.12 -21.71
CA SER A 16 17.21 -27.18 -20.77
C SER A 16 17.62 -27.95 -19.51
N PHE A 17 17.92 -27.23 -18.43
CA PHE A 17 18.15 -27.80 -17.11
C PHE A 17 16.81 -27.84 -16.35
N GLN A 18 16.27 -29.04 -16.10
CA GLN A 18 15.07 -29.22 -15.27
C GLN A 18 15.48 -29.63 -13.85
N PRO A 19 15.26 -28.79 -12.82
CA PRO A 19 15.41 -29.23 -11.45
C PRO A 19 14.19 -30.03 -11.00
N SER A 20 14.41 -31.29 -10.63
CA SER A 20 13.40 -32.14 -9.98
C SER A 20 13.26 -31.76 -8.51
N PHE A 21 12.25 -30.96 -8.16
CA PHE A 21 11.87 -30.74 -6.77
C PHE A 21 10.91 -31.84 -6.31
N GLN A 22 11.37 -32.68 -5.36
CA GLN A 22 10.49 -33.58 -4.63
C GLN A 22 9.85 -32.82 -3.45
N PRO A 23 8.51 -32.83 -3.30
CA PRO A 23 7.85 -32.21 -2.16
C PRO A 23 7.94 -33.13 -0.94
N SER A 24 8.65 -32.70 0.10
CA SER A 24 8.63 -33.34 1.42
C SER A 24 7.37 -32.91 2.19
N LEU A 25 6.48 -33.86 2.42
CA LEU A 25 5.28 -33.71 3.25
C LEU A 25 5.67 -33.62 4.74
N LEU A 26 5.96 -32.41 5.23
CA LEU A 26 6.08 -32.15 6.66
C LEU A 26 4.70 -31.88 7.26
N HIS A 27 4.19 -32.90 7.98
CA HIS A 27 3.00 -32.80 8.81
C HIS A 27 3.28 -31.93 10.05
N PHE A 28 2.85 -30.66 10.01
CA PHE A 28 2.80 -29.81 11.20
C PHE A 28 1.56 -30.16 12.04
N LYS A 29 1.77 -30.87 13.15
CA LYS A 29 0.74 -31.02 14.20
C LYS A 29 0.69 -29.73 15.02
N SER A 30 -0.34 -28.91 14.76
CA SER A 30 -0.65 -27.73 15.57
C SER A 30 -1.34 -28.16 16.88
N THR A 31 -0.57 -28.30 17.95
CA THR A 31 -1.11 -28.42 19.30
C THR A 31 -1.48 -27.04 19.82
N ARG A 32 -2.75 -26.64 19.63
CA ARG A 32 -3.33 -25.48 20.31
C ARG A 32 -3.54 -25.82 21.79
N THR A 33 -2.81 -25.16 22.67
CA THR A 33 -3.09 -25.15 24.10
C THR A 33 -4.20 -24.14 24.41
N PRO A 34 -5.20 -24.48 25.24
CA PRO A 34 -6.26 -23.56 25.64
C PRO A 34 -5.73 -22.59 26.71
N THR A 35 -5.52 -21.33 26.34
CA THR A 35 -5.30 -20.26 27.31
C THR A 35 -6.63 -19.88 27.95
N LYS A 36 -6.75 -20.19 29.25
CA LYS A 36 -7.85 -19.70 30.10
C LYS A 36 -7.73 -18.19 30.24
N LEU A 37 -8.58 -17.47 29.50
CA LEU A 37 -8.88 -16.05 29.70
C LEU A 37 -9.61 -15.89 31.03
N PHE A 38 -8.87 -15.58 32.09
CA PHE A 38 -9.45 -15.03 33.31
C PHE A 38 -9.80 -13.56 33.04
N GLY A 39 -11.09 -13.30 32.90
CA GLY A 39 -11.66 -11.96 32.87
C GLY A 39 -11.29 -11.20 34.14
N LYS A 40 -10.60 -10.08 33.96
CA LYS A 40 -10.61 -8.98 34.91
C LYS A 40 -11.24 -7.80 34.21
N SER A 41 -12.49 -7.54 34.60
CA SER A 41 -13.20 -6.29 34.38
C SER A 41 -12.26 -5.13 34.75
N ILE A 42 -11.87 -4.33 33.77
CA ILE A 42 -11.18 -3.06 34.01
C ILE A 42 -12.27 -2.01 34.02
N VAL A 43 -12.76 -1.71 35.21
CA VAL A 43 -13.54 -0.51 35.47
C VAL A 43 -12.63 0.68 35.19
N SER A 44 -12.97 1.43 34.14
CA SER A 44 -12.34 2.71 33.81
C SER A 44 -12.78 3.74 34.87
N GLY A 45 -12.08 3.73 36.00
CA GLY A 45 -12.14 4.78 37.00
C GLY A 45 -11.15 5.88 36.62
N GLY A 46 -11.66 7.06 36.30
CA GLY A 46 -10.87 8.26 36.06
C GLY A 46 -9.95 8.53 37.25
N SER A 47 -8.65 8.44 37.02
CA SER A 47 -7.62 8.80 37.99
C SER A 47 -6.88 10.01 37.46
N THR A 48 -7.32 11.19 37.90
CA THR A 48 -6.58 12.44 37.84
C THR A 48 -5.59 12.46 39.00
N THR A 49 -4.38 11.96 38.78
CA THR A 49 -3.24 12.13 39.71
C THR A 49 -2.12 12.79 38.89
N SER A 50 -2.02 14.11 38.81
CA SER A 50 -1.63 15.07 39.86
C SER A 50 -0.17 14.95 40.33
N THR A 51 0.78 14.64 39.44
CA THR A 51 2.21 14.99 39.62
C THR A 51 2.96 15.08 38.27
N ASP A 52 2.35 15.64 37.22
CA ASP A 52 3.12 16.09 36.06
C ASP A 52 3.40 17.58 36.23
N THR A 53 4.67 17.92 36.44
CA THR A 53 5.17 19.30 36.43
C THR A 53 5.16 19.93 35.04
N ASP A 54 4.80 19.16 34.01
CA ASP A 54 4.51 19.67 32.68
C ASP A 54 3.04 20.11 32.63
N SER A 55 2.77 21.30 33.15
CA SER A 55 1.48 21.97 33.01
C SER A 55 1.24 22.30 31.54
N VAL A 56 0.64 21.36 30.81
CA VAL A 56 0.17 21.58 29.45
C VAL A 56 -1.02 22.53 29.53
N GLU A 57 -0.80 23.82 29.24
CA GLU A 57 -1.88 24.79 29.18
C GLU A 57 -2.88 24.39 28.09
N ARG A 58 -4.17 24.35 28.45
CA ARG A 58 -5.27 24.26 27.50
C ARG A 58 -5.88 25.64 27.29
N ASP A 59 -6.34 25.93 26.09
CA ASP A 59 -7.09 27.15 25.82
C ASP A 59 -8.53 27.07 26.39
N HIS A 60 -9.27 28.17 26.27
CA HIS A 60 -10.66 28.25 26.74
C HIS A 60 -11.63 27.33 25.96
N MET A 61 -11.16 26.66 24.91
CA MET A 61 -11.89 25.66 24.12
C MET A 61 -11.41 24.22 24.40
N GLY A 62 -10.50 24.02 25.35
CA GLY A 62 -9.99 22.70 25.75
C GLY A 62 -8.94 22.12 24.79
N MET A 63 -8.46 22.89 23.81
CA MET A 63 -7.36 22.46 22.95
C MET A 63 -6.02 22.67 23.64
N LEU A 64 -5.11 21.71 23.47
CA LEU A 64 -3.74 21.78 24.00
C LEU A 64 -3.01 22.93 23.30
N LYS A 65 -2.57 23.95 24.04
CA LYS A 65 -1.67 24.97 23.50
C LYS A 65 -0.32 24.32 23.27
N THR A 66 0.01 24.05 22.01
CA THR A 66 1.37 23.72 21.62
C THR A 66 2.21 25.00 21.79
N SER A 67 2.90 25.14 22.92
CA SER A 67 3.95 26.14 23.07
C SER A 67 5.01 25.82 22.02
N SER A 68 5.00 26.56 20.91
CA SER A 68 6.00 26.49 19.86
C SER A 68 7.39 26.68 20.51
N PRO A 69 8.29 25.69 20.47
CA PRO A 69 9.63 25.84 21.00
C PRO A 69 10.35 26.94 20.21
N GLN A 70 10.52 28.09 20.86
CA GLN A 70 11.35 29.19 20.39
C GLN A 70 12.82 28.84 20.65
N SER A 71 13.28 27.77 20.01
CA SER A 71 14.69 27.37 19.98
C SER A 71 15.29 27.95 18.72
N SER A 72 15.98 29.08 18.83
CA SER A 72 16.76 29.69 17.77
C SER A 72 17.80 28.68 17.26
N PRO A 73 17.69 28.13 16.04
CA PRO A 73 18.81 27.47 15.41
C PRO A 73 19.74 28.57 14.91
N SER A 74 20.97 28.57 15.39
CA SER A 74 22.07 29.33 14.85
C SER A 74 22.18 29.07 13.35
N SER A 75 21.68 30.04 12.58
CA SER A 75 21.67 30.09 11.13
C SER A 75 23.10 30.28 10.61
N SER A 76 23.79 29.19 10.29
CA SER A 76 24.68 29.21 9.13
C SER A 76 23.78 29.35 7.91
N ALA A 77 23.99 30.44 7.18
CA ALA A 77 23.16 30.88 6.08
C ALA A 77 23.15 29.90 4.89
N ASP A 78 22.37 28.81 5.00
CA ASP A 78 21.72 28.20 3.85
C ASP A 78 20.64 29.19 3.42
N THR A 79 21.04 30.11 2.54
CA THR A 79 20.08 30.72 1.64
C THR A 79 19.37 29.55 0.95
N PRO A 80 18.04 29.39 1.04
CA PRO A 80 17.33 28.39 0.25
C PRO A 80 17.60 28.75 -1.21
N THR A 81 18.63 28.16 -1.79
CA THR A 81 18.92 28.26 -3.21
C THR A 81 17.67 27.79 -3.91
N ASP A 82 17.15 28.66 -4.79
CA ASP A 82 15.91 28.47 -5.53
C ASP A 82 15.64 27.00 -5.82
N ASP A 83 14.61 26.47 -5.16
CA ASP A 83 13.95 25.20 -5.44
C ASP A 83 14.91 24.04 -5.80
N GLU A 84 15.36 23.25 -4.81
CA GLU A 84 16.02 21.97 -5.05
C GLU A 84 15.04 21.03 -5.79
N MET A 85 15.06 21.13 -7.11
CA MET A 85 14.26 20.32 -8.02
C MET A 85 14.90 18.94 -8.12
N ILE A 86 14.11 17.92 -7.86
CA ILE A 86 14.54 16.53 -7.88
C ILE A 86 13.91 15.81 -9.08
N ARG A 87 14.67 14.88 -9.65
CA ARG A 87 14.18 13.98 -10.69
C ARG A 87 13.45 12.83 -10.02
N VAL A 88 12.18 12.65 -10.35
CA VAL A 88 11.34 11.55 -9.90
C VAL A 88 11.00 10.70 -11.11
N ARG A 89 11.37 9.42 -11.09
CA ARG A 89 11.06 8.45 -12.13
C ARG A 89 9.97 7.50 -11.64
N PHE A 90 8.83 7.51 -12.30
CA PHE A 90 7.79 6.50 -12.12
C PHE A 90 8.03 5.36 -13.10
N ILE A 91 8.15 4.14 -12.59
CA ILE A 91 8.34 2.92 -13.39
C ILE A 91 7.16 1.96 -13.20
N ASN A 92 7.06 0.98 -14.11
CA ASN A 92 6.00 -0.04 -14.14
C ASN A 92 4.58 0.56 -14.16
N ILE A 93 4.39 1.63 -14.93
CA ILE A 93 3.08 2.25 -15.11
C ILE A 93 2.21 1.26 -15.91
N PRO A 94 1.04 0.84 -15.37
CA PRO A 94 0.20 -0.11 -16.07
C PRO A 94 -0.27 0.50 -17.40
N PRO A 95 -0.06 -0.19 -18.53
CA PRO A 95 -0.47 0.33 -19.82
C PRO A 95 -1.99 0.55 -19.84
N PRO A 96 -2.48 1.54 -20.61
CA PRO A 96 -3.92 1.72 -20.77
C PRO A 96 -4.55 0.42 -21.28
N LYS A 97 -5.72 0.08 -20.76
CA LYS A 97 -6.44 -1.17 -21.09
C LYS A 97 -6.51 -1.34 -22.62
N GLY A 98 -5.93 -2.43 -23.12
CA GLY A 98 -5.91 -2.76 -24.55
C GLY A 98 -4.63 -2.35 -25.30
N SER A 99 -3.67 -1.71 -24.64
CA SER A 99 -2.34 -1.46 -25.21
C SER A 99 -1.40 -2.63 -24.92
N LEU A 100 -0.74 -3.15 -25.96
CA LEU A 100 0.36 -4.13 -25.87
C LEU A 100 1.73 -3.45 -25.73
N ALA A 101 1.76 -2.13 -25.51
CA ALA A 101 3.00 -1.40 -25.32
C ALA A 101 3.73 -1.90 -24.06
N PRO A 102 5.08 -1.89 -24.06
CA PRO A 102 5.86 -2.13 -22.84
C PRO A 102 5.46 -1.13 -21.74
N PRO A 103 5.68 -1.47 -20.45
CA PRO A 103 5.37 -0.56 -19.36
C PRO A 103 6.10 0.77 -19.55
N ASP A 104 5.34 1.86 -19.45
CA ASP A 104 5.87 3.20 -19.65
C ASP A 104 6.68 3.64 -18.41
N GLU A 105 7.78 4.35 -18.66
CA GLU A 105 8.53 5.09 -17.65
C GLU A 105 8.24 6.59 -17.83
N VAL A 106 8.01 7.30 -16.72
CA VAL A 106 7.77 8.75 -16.75
C VAL A 106 8.74 9.45 -15.79
N LEU A 107 9.58 10.32 -16.36
CA LEU A 107 10.52 11.18 -15.64
C LEU A 107 9.91 12.57 -15.43
N VAL A 108 9.88 13.02 -14.18
CA VAL A 108 9.28 14.29 -13.76
C VAL A 108 10.29 15.08 -12.93
N LEU A 109 10.35 16.40 -13.12
CA LEU A 109 11.06 17.31 -12.23
C LEU A 109 10.07 17.87 -11.20
N ALA A 110 10.37 17.70 -9.92
CA ALA A 110 9.48 18.07 -8.82
C ALA A 110 10.21 18.85 -7.74
N LYS A 111 9.50 19.68 -6.98
CA LYS A 111 10.09 20.32 -5.79
C LYS A 111 10.21 19.29 -4.68
N LYS A 112 11.28 19.39 -3.90
CA LYS A 112 11.43 18.60 -2.67
C LYS A 112 10.21 18.79 -1.77
N GLY A 113 9.63 17.67 -1.32
CA GLY A 113 8.42 17.63 -0.50
C GLY A 113 7.11 17.54 -1.29
N ASP A 114 7.12 17.70 -2.62
CA ASP A 114 5.89 17.59 -3.43
C ASP A 114 5.26 16.21 -3.27
N ASN A 115 3.94 16.18 -3.08
CA ASN A 115 3.21 14.94 -2.85
C ASN A 115 3.25 14.04 -4.10
N LEU A 116 3.81 12.84 -3.99
CA LEU A 116 4.02 11.94 -5.14
C LEU A 116 2.73 11.57 -5.86
N LEU A 117 1.62 11.41 -5.13
CA LEU A 117 0.32 11.12 -5.73
C LEU A 117 -0.17 12.26 -6.63
N ARG A 118 -0.07 13.51 -6.15
CA ARG A 118 -0.46 14.70 -6.95
C ARG A 118 0.50 14.94 -8.11
N LEU A 119 1.79 14.69 -7.89
CA LEU A 119 2.82 14.80 -8.90
C LEU A 119 2.56 13.83 -10.06
N GLY A 120 2.25 12.56 -9.76
CA GLY A 120 1.90 11.56 -10.76
C GLY A 120 0.66 11.94 -11.57
N ASP A 121 -0.43 12.31 -10.89
CA ASP A 121 -1.68 12.73 -11.55
C ASP A 121 -1.47 13.88 -12.55
N SER A 122 -0.67 14.87 -12.17
CA SER A 122 -0.41 16.06 -12.99
C SER A 122 0.41 15.75 -14.25
N ASN A 123 1.14 14.64 -14.24
CA ASN A 123 1.98 14.17 -15.35
C ASN A 123 1.38 12.94 -16.07
N GLY A 124 0.09 12.65 -15.86
CA GLY A 124 -0.62 11.57 -16.52
C GLY A 124 -0.34 10.16 -15.96
N VAL A 125 0.43 10.06 -14.87
CA VAL A 125 0.73 8.79 -14.20
C VAL A 125 -0.42 8.40 -13.28
N LYS A 126 -1.10 7.29 -13.58
CA LYS A 126 -2.24 6.80 -12.79
C LYS A 126 -1.77 5.94 -11.63
N VAL A 127 -1.46 6.56 -10.51
CA VAL A 127 -1.14 5.85 -9.25
C VAL A 127 -2.40 5.20 -8.67
N PRO A 128 -2.40 3.89 -8.36
CA PRO A 128 -3.54 3.21 -7.73
C PRO A 128 -3.93 3.86 -6.40
N ARG A 129 -5.23 4.11 -6.15
CA ARG A 129 -5.68 4.80 -4.93
C ARG A 129 -7.14 4.51 -4.55
N ALA A 130 -7.43 4.52 -3.25
CA ALA A 130 -8.78 4.52 -2.70
C ALA A 130 -9.02 5.70 -1.74
N CYS A 131 -8.31 5.77 -0.60
CA CYS A 131 -8.65 6.72 0.48
C CYS A 131 -7.99 8.12 0.42
N ARG A 132 -6.89 8.33 -0.32
CA ARG A 132 -6.06 9.57 -0.33
C ARG A 132 -5.54 10.08 1.03
N THR A 133 -5.83 9.40 2.14
CA THR A 133 -5.42 9.78 3.50
C THR A 133 -4.24 8.96 4.04
N GLY A 134 -3.76 7.99 3.26
CA GLY A 134 -2.70 7.07 3.69
C GLY A 134 -3.18 5.83 4.42
N LEU A 135 -4.48 5.65 4.67
CA LEU A 135 -4.99 4.53 5.47
C LEU A 135 -5.11 3.21 4.69
N CYS A 136 -5.73 3.22 3.51
CA CYS A 136 -6.04 1.99 2.74
C CYS A 136 -4.83 1.23 2.19
N GLY A 137 -3.69 1.90 1.96
CA GLY A 137 -2.51 1.29 1.35
C GLY A 137 -2.63 0.95 -0.14
N THR A 138 -3.70 1.34 -0.84
CA THR A 138 -3.84 1.07 -2.29
C THR A 138 -2.74 1.74 -3.11
N CYS A 139 -2.25 2.91 -2.68
CA CYS A 139 -1.16 3.64 -3.34
C CYS A 139 0.23 3.25 -2.78
N THR A 140 0.38 2.01 -2.33
CA THR A 140 1.68 1.52 -1.88
C THR A 140 2.57 1.30 -3.10
N ALA A 141 3.81 1.78 -3.02
CA ALA A 141 4.81 1.69 -4.07
C ALA A 141 6.17 1.34 -3.43
N THR A 142 7.10 0.86 -4.23
CA THR A 142 8.47 0.59 -3.79
C THR A 142 9.39 1.73 -4.24
N LEU A 143 10.11 2.31 -3.31
CA LEU A 143 11.14 3.32 -3.54
C LEU A 143 12.50 2.64 -3.56
N THR A 144 13.31 2.91 -4.59
CA THR A 144 14.72 2.50 -4.60
C THR A 144 15.54 3.48 -3.77
N ASP A 145 16.11 3.00 -2.67
CA ASP A 145 16.98 3.74 -1.75
C ASP A 145 18.22 2.90 -1.44
N PRO A 146 19.39 3.23 -2.03
CA PRO A 146 20.64 2.49 -1.82
C PRO A 146 21.09 2.41 -0.35
N THR A 147 20.61 3.30 0.50
CA THR A 147 20.97 3.36 1.92
C THR A 147 20.01 2.59 2.82
N TRP A 148 18.90 2.10 2.27
CA TRP A 148 17.91 1.36 3.05
C TRP A 148 18.45 -0.02 3.45
N PRO A 149 18.53 -0.34 4.75
CA PRO A 149 19.10 -1.60 5.22
C PRO A 149 18.22 -2.83 4.93
N GLY A 150 16.96 -2.62 4.55
CA GLY A 150 15.95 -3.68 4.39
C GLY A 150 15.24 -4.02 5.72
N ASP A 151 14.15 -4.76 5.61
CA ASP A 151 13.39 -5.33 6.73
C ASP A 151 12.86 -6.72 6.37
N GLU A 152 12.01 -7.32 7.23
CA GLU A 152 11.42 -8.64 6.98
C GLU A 152 10.50 -8.67 5.73
N ALA A 153 9.94 -7.51 5.34
CA ALA A 153 9.00 -7.39 4.24
C ALA A 153 9.64 -6.85 2.94
N SER A 154 10.78 -6.17 3.04
CA SER A 154 11.41 -5.39 1.97
C SER A 154 12.91 -5.68 1.91
N PRO A 155 13.46 -6.08 0.76
CA PRO A 155 14.89 -6.33 0.64
C PRO A 155 15.73 -5.04 0.85
N PRO A 156 17.02 -5.16 1.21
CA PRO A 156 17.93 -4.02 1.26
C PRO A 156 17.95 -3.26 -0.06
N GLY A 157 18.01 -1.93 0.00
CA GLY A 157 17.92 -1.08 -1.19
C GLY A 157 16.51 -0.66 -1.59
N PHE A 158 15.47 -1.24 -0.98
CA PHE A 158 14.08 -1.00 -1.35
C PHE A 158 13.21 -0.66 -0.14
N GLN A 159 12.54 0.48 -0.20
CA GLN A 159 11.65 0.95 0.84
C GLN A 159 10.20 0.95 0.38
N THR A 160 9.29 0.39 1.17
CA THR A 160 7.85 0.45 0.88
C THR A 160 7.28 1.81 1.32
N ILE A 161 6.72 2.58 0.40
CA ILE A 161 6.15 3.91 0.65
C ILE A 161 4.68 3.99 0.26
N ARG A 162 3.96 4.97 0.81
CA ARG A 162 2.58 5.30 0.39
C ARG A 162 2.60 6.61 -0.37
N CYS A 163 2.36 6.59 -1.68
CA CYS A 163 2.50 7.78 -2.53
C CYS A 163 1.62 8.97 -2.10
N CYS A 164 0.49 8.71 -1.42
CA CYS A 164 -0.38 9.80 -0.92
C CYS A 164 0.17 10.51 0.33
N ASN A 165 1.10 9.91 1.07
CA ASN A 165 1.73 10.52 2.25
C ASN A 165 3.22 10.82 2.05
N ALA A 166 3.84 10.24 1.02
CA ALA A 166 5.23 10.48 0.69
C ALA A 166 5.40 11.78 -0.12
N GLY A 167 6.34 12.61 0.32
CA GLY A 167 6.85 13.74 -0.44
C GLY A 167 8.02 13.30 -1.33
N ALA A 168 8.23 14.02 -2.42
CA ALA A 168 9.35 13.80 -3.30
C ALA A 168 10.65 14.15 -2.55
N MET A 169 11.61 13.22 -2.49
CA MET A 169 12.90 13.42 -1.85
C MET A 169 13.97 12.57 -2.52
N LEU A 170 15.22 13.02 -2.47
CA LEU A 170 16.34 12.26 -3.00
C LEU A 170 16.97 11.40 -1.89
N PRO A 171 16.98 10.06 -2.01
CA PRO A 171 17.71 9.21 -1.09
C PRO A 171 19.21 9.53 -1.11
N SER A 172 19.88 9.36 0.02
CA SER A 172 21.32 9.62 0.12
C SER A 172 22.09 8.73 -0.85
N GLY A 173 22.94 9.33 -1.68
CA GLY A 173 23.74 8.58 -2.67
C GLY A 173 22.97 8.11 -3.91
N ALA A 174 21.73 8.58 -4.13
CA ALA A 174 21.00 8.40 -5.37
C ALA A 174 20.96 9.73 -6.17
N ASP A 175 20.97 9.64 -7.51
CA ASP A 175 20.90 10.81 -8.41
C ASP A 175 19.47 11.19 -8.83
N GLU A 176 18.51 10.31 -8.56
CA GLU A 176 17.07 10.48 -8.78
C GLU A 176 16.26 9.62 -7.82
N MET A 177 14.99 9.98 -7.63
CA MET A 177 14.03 9.21 -6.85
C MET A 177 13.28 8.24 -7.78
N VAL A 178 13.52 6.94 -7.64
CA VAL A 178 12.84 5.92 -8.47
C VAL A 178 11.68 5.30 -7.70
N VAL A 179 10.47 5.46 -8.22
CA VAL A 179 9.21 4.98 -7.61
C VAL A 179 8.59 3.92 -8.50
N ASP A 180 8.61 2.68 -8.02
CA ASP A 180 7.97 1.53 -8.65
C ASP A 180 6.52 1.40 -8.16
N LEU A 181 5.57 1.69 -9.04
CA LEU A 181 4.14 1.69 -8.70
C LEU A 181 3.54 0.30 -8.60
N MET A 182 4.13 -0.69 -9.26
CA MET A 182 3.69 -2.08 -9.24
C MET A 182 4.93 -2.96 -9.24
N PRO A 183 5.50 -3.27 -8.06
CA PRO A 183 6.55 -4.27 -8.00
C PRO A 183 5.95 -5.57 -8.54
N GLY A 184 6.29 -5.92 -9.77
CA GLY A 184 5.93 -7.21 -10.31
C GLY A 184 6.48 -8.27 -9.37
N GLY A 185 5.72 -9.35 -9.16
CA GLY A 185 6.32 -10.55 -8.59
C GLY A 185 7.55 -10.96 -9.43
N PRO A 186 8.41 -11.86 -8.94
CA PRO A 186 9.53 -12.38 -9.72
C PRO A 186 9.11 -12.92 -11.11
N ASP A 187 7.85 -13.31 -11.26
CA ASP A 187 7.24 -13.80 -12.50
C ASP A 187 6.51 -12.71 -13.33
N GLY A 188 6.63 -11.44 -12.94
CA GLY A 188 5.90 -10.32 -13.55
C GLY A 188 4.39 -10.33 -13.25
N GLU A 189 3.91 -11.23 -12.39
CA GLU A 189 2.51 -11.22 -11.96
C GLU A 189 2.23 -9.93 -11.19
N THR A 190 1.26 -9.17 -11.71
CA THR A 190 0.69 -8.02 -11.00
C THR A 190 -0.11 -8.54 -9.81
N VAL A 191 0.52 -8.61 -8.64
CA VAL A 191 -0.17 -8.94 -7.40
C VAL A 191 -0.97 -7.71 -6.99
N ASN A 192 -2.30 -7.77 -7.13
CA ASN A 192 -3.16 -6.73 -6.59
C ASN A 192 -2.96 -6.65 -5.06
N PRO A 193 -2.40 -5.56 -4.51
CA PRO A 193 -2.13 -5.45 -3.07
C PRO A 193 -3.43 -5.45 -2.24
N MET A 194 -4.57 -5.17 -2.86
CA MET A 194 -5.87 -5.27 -2.21
C MET A 194 -6.40 -6.71 -2.10
N LYS A 195 -5.82 -7.66 -2.85
CA LYS A 195 -6.25 -9.06 -2.86
C LYS A 195 -6.17 -9.72 -1.47
N ARG A 196 -5.24 -9.28 -0.61
CA ARG A 196 -5.15 -9.75 0.78
C ARG A 196 -6.35 -9.34 1.66
N PHE A 197 -7.10 -8.33 1.24
CA PHE A 197 -8.34 -7.90 1.91
C PHE A 197 -9.58 -8.55 1.29
N ASP A 198 -9.48 -9.11 0.08
CA ASP A 198 -10.56 -9.83 -0.61
C ASP A 198 -10.84 -11.22 -0.02
N ASP A 199 -9.98 -11.74 0.87
CA ASP A 199 -10.14 -13.03 1.57
C ASP A 199 -11.28 -13.04 2.61
N GLY A 200 -12.28 -12.19 2.42
CA GLY A 200 -13.49 -12.16 3.24
C GLY A 200 -13.28 -11.59 4.63
N TRP A 201 -12.23 -10.80 4.86
CA TRP A 201 -12.01 -10.11 6.15
C TRP A 201 -13.26 -9.33 6.58
N GLU A 202 -13.85 -8.55 5.66
CA GLU A 202 -15.05 -7.75 5.95
C GLU A 202 -16.28 -8.63 6.24
N THR A 203 -16.32 -9.84 5.71
CA THR A 203 -17.41 -10.81 5.95
C THR A 203 -17.15 -11.75 7.11
N SER A 204 -15.89 -11.80 7.60
CA SER A 204 -15.49 -12.66 8.72
C SER A 204 -15.89 -12.07 10.06
N TYR A 205 -16.02 -10.75 10.15
CA TYR A 205 -16.62 -10.10 11.31
C TYR A 205 -18.15 -10.19 11.23
N VAL A 206 -18.71 -11.14 11.96
CA VAL A 206 -20.14 -11.21 12.26
C VAL A 206 -20.29 -10.77 13.71
N SER A 207 -21.04 -9.70 13.97
CA SER A 207 -21.29 -9.29 15.35
C SER A 207 -22.05 -10.39 16.10
N ASP A 208 -21.86 -10.49 17.42
CA ASP A 208 -22.50 -11.54 18.23
C ASP A 208 -24.03 -11.56 18.04
N TYR A 209 -24.64 -10.37 17.87
CA TYR A 209 -26.07 -10.23 17.57
C TYR A 209 -26.46 -10.86 16.21
N GLN A 210 -25.67 -10.63 15.16
CA GLN A 210 -25.93 -11.22 13.84
C GLN A 210 -25.69 -12.74 13.83
N ARG A 211 -24.79 -13.24 14.69
CA ARG A 211 -24.58 -14.66 14.89
C ARG A 211 -25.79 -15.31 15.57
N GLU A 212 -26.30 -14.71 16.64
CA GLU A 212 -27.49 -15.20 17.35
C GLU A 212 -28.75 -15.16 16.46
N GLU A 213 -28.92 -14.13 15.63
CA GLU A 213 -30.04 -14.06 14.69
C GLU A 213 -29.94 -15.16 13.60
N ARG A 214 -28.73 -15.47 13.11
CA ARG A 214 -28.50 -16.56 12.16
C ARG A 214 -28.75 -17.94 12.78
N GLU A 215 -28.31 -18.13 14.02
CA GLU A 215 -28.53 -19.36 14.78
C GLU A 215 -30.04 -19.58 15.02
N ASN A 216 -30.77 -18.53 15.40
CA ASN A 216 -32.22 -18.56 15.55
C ASN A 216 -32.97 -18.82 14.23
N ARG A 217 -32.38 -18.46 13.08
CA ARG A 217 -32.92 -18.79 11.75
C ARG A 217 -32.53 -20.18 11.26
N GLY A 218 -31.76 -20.95 12.03
CA GLY A 218 -31.31 -22.30 11.67
C GLY A 218 -30.31 -22.34 10.51
N VAL A 219 -29.58 -21.24 10.26
CA VAL A 219 -28.51 -21.22 9.25
C VAL A 219 -27.24 -21.73 9.93
N GLU A 220 -26.96 -23.02 9.81
CA GLU A 220 -25.72 -23.61 10.35
C GLU A 220 -24.48 -22.91 9.75
N GLU A 221 -23.48 -22.63 10.59
CA GLU A 221 -22.14 -22.14 10.22
C GLU A 221 -21.39 -23.22 9.38
N GLY A 222 -21.89 -23.53 8.20
CA GLY A 222 -21.08 -24.14 7.17
C GLY A 222 -20.05 -23.10 6.76
N GLY A 223 -18.78 -23.31 7.12
CA GLY A 223 -17.62 -22.46 6.79
C GLY A 223 -17.61 -22.10 5.30
N GLY A 224 -18.35 -21.04 4.99
CA GLY A 224 -18.77 -20.72 3.66
C GLY A 224 -17.72 -19.84 3.04
N LYS A 225 -16.88 -20.43 2.21
CA LYS A 225 -16.45 -19.74 0.99
C LYS A 225 -17.74 -19.17 0.41
N VAL A 226 -17.90 -17.84 0.41
CA VAL A 226 -19.07 -17.19 -0.17
C VAL A 226 -19.02 -17.50 -1.67
N VAL A 227 -19.55 -18.66 -2.06
CA VAL A 227 -19.83 -18.98 -3.44
C VAL A 227 -20.91 -18.00 -3.81
N ARG A 228 -20.51 -16.89 -4.45
CA ARG A 228 -21.45 -16.02 -5.15
C ARG A 228 -22.16 -16.93 -6.14
N ASP A 229 -23.36 -17.39 -5.78
CA ASP A 229 -24.23 -18.11 -6.69
C ASP A 229 -24.43 -17.21 -7.92
N LYS A 230 -23.80 -17.59 -9.02
CA LYS A 230 -23.88 -16.92 -10.32
C LYS A 230 -25.29 -17.02 -10.96
N GLY A 231 -26.30 -17.40 -10.18
CA GLY A 231 -27.66 -17.68 -10.63
C GLY A 231 -28.73 -16.75 -10.06
N GLN A 232 -28.41 -15.80 -9.17
CA GLN A 232 -29.41 -14.80 -8.79
C GLN A 232 -29.61 -13.80 -9.93
N GLU A 233 -30.73 -14.01 -10.62
CA GLU A 233 -31.38 -13.11 -11.56
C GLU A 233 -31.26 -11.66 -11.07
N SER A 234 -30.69 -10.81 -11.93
CA SER A 234 -30.34 -9.43 -11.61
C SER A 234 -31.51 -8.70 -10.98
N VAL A 235 -31.35 -8.27 -9.72
CA VAL A 235 -32.23 -7.29 -9.09
C VAL A 235 -32.36 -6.09 -10.06
N PRO A 236 -33.58 -5.58 -10.32
CA PRO A 236 -33.79 -4.46 -11.23
C PRO A 236 -32.83 -3.30 -10.90
N LYS A 237 -32.17 -2.76 -11.93
CA LYS A 237 -31.10 -1.74 -11.84
C LYS A 237 -31.49 -0.46 -11.08
N ASP A 238 -32.76 -0.27 -10.76
CA ASP A 238 -33.29 0.97 -10.19
C ASP A 238 -33.27 1.03 -8.65
N PHE A 239 -32.84 -0.04 -7.96
CA PHE A 239 -32.82 -0.08 -6.50
C PHE A 239 -31.53 0.44 -5.85
N ASN A 240 -30.49 0.77 -6.62
CA ASN A 240 -29.22 1.30 -6.10
C ASN A 240 -29.06 2.82 -6.32
N VAL A 241 -30.15 3.55 -6.55
CA VAL A 241 -30.14 5.01 -6.52
C VAL A 241 -30.34 5.45 -5.08
N ALA A 242 -29.33 6.08 -4.49
CA ALA A 242 -29.41 6.58 -3.13
C ALA A 242 -30.60 7.55 -2.99
N PRO A 243 -31.33 7.57 -1.85
CA PRO A 243 -32.55 8.35 -1.71
C PRO A 243 -32.40 9.85 -2.01
N TRP A 244 -31.20 10.42 -1.84
CA TRP A 244 -30.89 11.82 -2.11
C TRP A 244 -30.61 12.15 -3.59
N ASP A 245 -30.37 11.14 -4.44
CA ASP A 245 -30.14 11.35 -5.89
C ASP A 245 -31.44 11.54 -6.69
N LYS A 246 -32.62 11.40 -6.05
CA LYS A 246 -33.95 11.56 -6.69
C LYS A 246 -34.53 12.98 -6.55
N ILE A 247 -33.79 13.93 -6.00
CA ILE A 247 -34.26 15.28 -5.68
C ILE A 247 -33.54 16.30 -6.57
N TRP A 248 -33.66 16.19 -7.89
CA TRP A 248 -33.25 17.24 -8.85
C TRP A 248 -34.17 17.21 -10.06
#